data_AF-A0A8T3PW19-F1
#
_entry.id   AF-A0A8T3PW19-F1
#
_cell.length_a   1.000
_cell.length_b   1.000
_cell.length_c   1.000
_cell.angle_alpha   90.00
_cell.angle_beta   90.00
_cell.angle_gamma   90.00
#
_symmetry.space_group_name_H-M   'P 1'
#
loop_
_entity.id
_entity.type
_entity.pdbx_description
1 polymer ?
#
loop_
_entity_poly.entity_id
_entity_poly.type
_entity_poly.pdbx_seq_one_letter_code
_entity_poly.pdbx_strand_id
1 'polypeptide(L)'
;IAQRKATDAIRRAARRPTRELDGLEPAAPSAHDASDDGLWRLVRGLPAKQRAAVTHRFVFDLAYAEIGARMGITEEAARQNVSAGLRRLRREVTDDR
;
A
#
# COMPACT_ATOMS: atom_id res chain seq x y z
N ILE A 1 22.15 2.08 14.22
CA ILE A 1 21.04 1.11 14.05
C ILE A 1 20.03 1.32 15.19
N ALA A 2 19.08 2.27 15.08
CA ALA A 2 18.03 2.48 16.10
C ALA A 2 16.90 3.44 15.65
N GLN A 3 16.30 3.24 14.47
CA GLN A 3 15.10 4.03 14.10
C GLN A 3 13.97 3.21 13.45
N ARG A 4 14.12 1.88 13.34
CA ARG A 4 13.06 0.98 12.82
C ARG A 4 12.07 0.51 13.90
N LYS A 5 12.49 0.49 15.17
CA LYS A 5 11.74 -0.13 16.28
C LYS A 5 10.46 0.62 16.66
N ALA A 6 10.43 1.94 16.51
CA ALA A 6 9.26 2.75 16.84
C ALA A 6 8.11 2.54 15.83
N THR A 7 8.44 2.46 14.53
CA THR A 7 7.43 2.24 13.48
C THR A 7 6.80 0.85 13.58
N ASP A 8 7.59 -0.18 13.87
CA ASP A 8 7.06 -1.56 13.99
C ASP A 8 6.14 -1.71 15.21
N ALA A 9 6.44 -1.04 16.33
CA ALA A 9 5.59 -1.04 17.52
C ALA A 9 4.23 -0.37 17.24
N ILE A 10 4.23 0.77 16.55
CA ILE A 10 3.00 1.49 16.14
C ILE A 10 2.19 0.63 15.16
N ARG A 11 2.83 0.00 14.16
CA ARG A 11 2.16 -0.91 13.21
C ARG A 11 1.58 -2.15 13.88
N ARG A 12 2.29 -2.75 14.84
CA ARG A 12 1.81 -3.91 15.58
C ARG A 12 0.59 -3.57 16.43
N ALA A 13 0.53 -2.36 16.98
CA ALA A 13 -0.65 -1.87 17.70
C ALA A 13 -1.86 -1.70 16.77
N ALA A 14 -1.66 -1.20 15.54
CA ALA A 14 -2.72 -1.05 14.54
C ALA A 14 -3.25 -2.38 13.98
N ARG A 15 -2.40 -3.43 13.89
CA ARG A 15 -2.79 -4.78 13.41
C ARG A 15 -3.36 -5.69 14.52
N ARG A 16 -3.50 -5.21 15.75
CA ARG A 16 -4.15 -6.01 16.81
C ARG A 16 -5.60 -6.25 16.36
N PRO A 17 -6.09 -7.51 16.32
CA PRO A 17 -7.44 -7.78 15.89
C PRO A 17 -8.38 -6.98 16.78
N THR A 18 -9.05 -5.99 16.19
CA THR A 18 -10.15 -5.28 16.80
C THR A 18 -11.11 -6.35 17.30
N ARG A 19 -11.34 -6.40 18.61
CA ARG A 19 -12.42 -7.23 19.18
C ARG A 19 -13.69 -6.95 18.37
N GLU A 20 -14.44 -8.01 18.06
CA GLU A 20 -15.73 -8.02 17.37
C GLU A 20 -16.45 -6.67 17.36
N LEU A 21 -16.57 -6.07 16.18
CA LEU A 21 -17.43 -4.92 15.95
C LEU A 21 -18.84 -5.43 15.64
N ASP A 22 -19.52 -5.99 16.63
CA ASP A 22 -20.97 -6.17 16.56
C ASP A 22 -21.59 -4.77 16.61
N GLY A 23 -21.99 -4.25 15.44
CA GLY A 23 -22.82 -3.04 15.33
C GLY A 23 -22.29 -1.90 14.44
N LEU A 24 -21.22 -2.06 13.66
CA LEU A 24 -20.89 -1.07 12.62
C LEU A 24 -21.74 -1.33 11.37
N GLU A 25 -22.72 -0.46 11.14
CA GLU A 25 -23.37 -0.33 9.84
C GLU A 25 -22.29 0.02 8.79
N PRO A 26 -22.24 -0.65 7.61
CA PRO A 26 -21.22 -0.36 6.61
C PRO A 26 -21.34 1.11 6.23
N ALA A 27 -20.26 1.87 6.48
CA ALA A 27 -20.21 3.27 6.10
C ALA A 27 -20.51 3.40 4.61
N ALA A 28 -21.52 4.20 4.27
CA ALA A 28 -21.85 4.48 2.88
C ALA A 28 -20.60 5.01 2.16
N PRO A 29 -20.34 4.57 0.92
CA PRO A 29 -19.17 5.01 0.19
C PRO A 29 -19.18 6.54 0.09
N SER A 30 -18.10 7.13 0.57
CA SER A 30 -17.88 8.57 0.59
C SER A 30 -17.55 9.08 -0.82
N ALA A 31 -17.66 10.38 -1.07
CA ALA A 31 -17.24 10.97 -2.35
C ALA A 31 -15.75 10.71 -2.70
N HIS A 32 -14.92 10.32 -1.73
CA HIS A 32 -13.56 9.83 -1.99
C HIS A 32 -13.54 8.49 -2.73
N ASP A 33 -14.51 7.60 -2.51
CA ASP A 33 -14.58 6.29 -3.14
C ASP A 33 -14.84 6.40 -4.66
N ALA A 34 -15.58 7.42 -5.10
CA ALA A 34 -15.79 7.71 -6.52
C ALA A 34 -14.51 8.21 -7.24
N SER A 35 -13.63 8.92 -6.52
CA SER A 35 -12.32 9.32 -7.05
C SER A 35 -11.31 8.17 -7.06
N ASP A 36 -11.56 7.13 -6.24
CA ASP A 36 -10.67 5.98 -6.08
C ASP A 36 -10.67 5.08 -7.33
N ASP A 37 -11.77 5.03 -8.09
CA ASP A 37 -11.88 4.22 -9.32
C ASP A 37 -10.85 4.61 -10.41
N GLY A 38 -10.55 5.91 -10.53
CA GLY A 38 -9.54 6.41 -11.46
C GLY A 38 -8.12 6.03 -11.06
N LEU A 39 -7.77 6.21 -9.79
CA LEU A 39 -6.46 5.84 -9.25
C LEU A 39 -6.25 4.33 -9.28
N TRP A 40 -7.25 3.55 -8.87
CA TRP A 40 -7.17 2.10 -8.89
C TRP A 40 -7.03 1.53 -10.31
N ARG A 41 -7.62 2.18 -11.31
CA ARG A 41 -7.38 1.83 -12.72
C ARG A 41 -5.90 2.03 -13.11
N LEU A 42 -5.29 3.14 -12.71
CA LEU A 42 -3.86 3.37 -12.94
C LEU A 42 -2.98 2.36 -12.19
N VAL A 43 -3.32 2.02 -10.94
CA VAL A 43 -2.62 0.98 -10.15
C VAL A 43 -2.73 -0.37 -10.84
N ARG A 44 -3.90 -0.74 -11.36
CA ARG A 44 -4.09 -1.97 -12.15
C ARG A 44 -3.22 -1.99 -13.42
N GLY A 45 -2.98 -0.84 -14.03
CA GLY A 45 -2.10 -0.69 -15.21
C GLY A 45 -0.60 -0.84 -14.95
N LEU A 46 -0.14 -0.86 -13.68
CA LEU A 46 1.27 -1.05 -13.37
C LEU A 46 1.79 -2.45 -13.76
N PRO A 47 3.10 -2.61 -14.06
CA PRO A 47 3.74 -3.92 -14.12
C PRO A 47 3.49 -4.73 -12.84
N ALA A 48 3.27 -6.04 -12.97
CA ALA A 48 2.78 -6.90 -11.89
C ALA A 48 3.59 -6.79 -10.58
N LYS A 49 4.93 -6.76 -10.66
CA LYS A 49 5.81 -6.63 -9.48
C LYS A 49 5.67 -5.26 -8.80
N GLN A 50 5.52 -4.19 -9.58
CA GLN A 50 5.34 -2.84 -9.05
C GLN A 50 3.96 -2.70 -8.40
N ARG A 51 2.92 -3.23 -9.06
CA ARG A 51 1.55 -3.27 -8.52
C ARG A 51 1.52 -3.99 -7.17
N ALA A 52 2.04 -5.22 -7.11
CA ALA A 52 2.09 -6.01 -5.88
C ALA A 52 2.85 -5.29 -4.77
N ALA A 53 4.01 -4.70 -5.07
CA ALA A 53 4.80 -3.97 -4.08
C ALA A 53 4.07 -2.72 -3.56
N VAL A 54 3.41 -1.95 -4.42
CA VAL A 54 2.61 -0.77 -4.04
C VAL A 54 1.42 -1.19 -3.17
N THR A 55 0.67 -2.22 -3.57
CA THR A 55 -0.44 -2.75 -2.77
C THR A 55 0.04 -3.21 -1.39
N HIS A 56 1.13 -3.98 -1.33
CA HIS A 56 1.73 -4.39 -0.07
C HIS A 56 2.16 -3.22 0.80
N ARG A 57 2.73 -2.16 0.21
CA ARG A 57 3.18 -1.01 0.97
C ARG A 57 2.04 -0.16 1.51
N PHE A 58 0.99 0.09 0.74
CA PHE A 58 -0.02 1.11 1.07
C PHE A 58 -1.38 0.53 1.50
N VAL A 59 -1.78 -0.63 0.97
CA VAL A 59 -3.04 -1.28 1.38
C VAL A 59 -2.82 -2.13 2.62
N PHE A 60 -1.71 -2.89 2.64
CA PHE A 60 -1.39 -3.81 3.74
C PHE A 60 -0.42 -3.21 4.77
N ASP A 61 0.00 -1.95 4.59
CA ASP A 61 0.99 -1.20 5.38
C ASP A 61 2.23 -2.02 5.80
N LEU A 62 2.74 -2.85 4.88
CA LEU A 62 3.90 -3.69 5.15
C LEU A 62 5.21 -2.89 5.12
N ALA A 63 6.16 -3.29 5.96
CA ALA A 63 7.53 -2.80 5.87
C ALA A 63 8.24 -3.39 4.63
N TYR A 64 9.18 -2.67 4.00
CA TYR A 64 9.87 -3.17 2.80
C TYR A 64 10.52 -4.55 2.96
N ALA A 65 11.01 -4.88 4.17
CA ALA A 65 11.53 -6.20 4.48
C ALA A 65 10.45 -7.29 4.41
N GLU A 66 9.26 -7.03 4.97
CA GLU A 66 8.11 -7.95 4.88
C GLU A 66 7.62 -8.08 3.43
N ILE A 67 7.64 -7.00 2.65
CA ILE A 67 7.31 -7.01 1.22
C ILE A 67 8.27 -7.91 0.46
N GLY A 68 9.58 -7.73 0.68
CA GLY A 68 10.63 -8.54 0.07
C GLY A 68 10.42 -10.03 0.38
N ALA A 69 10.23 -10.37 1.65
CA ALA A 69 9.97 -11.74 2.08
C ALA A 69 8.72 -12.35 1.40
N ARG A 70 7.60 -11.61 1.32
CA ARG A 70 6.36 -12.09 0.67
C ARG A 70 6.49 -12.26 -0.83
N MET A 71 7.28 -11.40 -1.48
CA MET A 71 7.47 -11.42 -2.92
C MET A 71 8.65 -12.30 -3.38
N GLY A 72 9.42 -12.88 -2.44
CA GLY A 72 10.62 -13.65 -2.76
C GLY A 72 11.76 -12.79 -3.34
N ILE A 73 11.89 -11.53 -2.90
CA ILE A 73 12.91 -10.58 -3.35
C ILE A 73 13.60 -9.88 -2.17
N THR A 74 14.70 -9.16 -2.41
CA THR A 74 15.38 -8.38 -1.37
C THR A 74 14.55 -7.16 -0.91
N GLU A 75 14.84 -6.64 0.29
CA GLU A 75 14.22 -5.39 0.79
C GLU A 75 14.48 -4.23 -0.19
N GLU A 76 15.69 -4.17 -0.76
CA GLU A 76 16.10 -3.18 -1.74
C GLU A 76 15.28 -3.29 -3.03
N ALA A 77 15.10 -4.51 -3.55
CA ALA A 77 14.27 -4.75 -4.73
C ALA A 77 12.80 -4.40 -4.47
N ALA A 78 12.28 -4.66 -3.27
CA ALA A 78 10.94 -4.22 -2.88
C ALA A 78 10.82 -2.68 -2.89
N ARG A 79 11.78 -1.97 -2.29
CA ARG A 79 11.82 -0.49 -2.32
C ARG A 79 11.90 0.05 -3.74
N GLN A 80 12.72 -0.56 -4.60
CA GLN A 80 12.83 -0.20 -6.02
C GLN A 80 11.50 -0.40 -6.77
N ASN A 81 10.82 -1.53 -6.56
CA ASN A 81 9.52 -1.80 -7.19
C ASN A 81 8.46 -0.79 -6.74
N VAL A 82 8.39 -0.44 -5.46
CA VAL A 82 7.48 0.60 -4.95
C VAL A 82 7.82 1.96 -5.56
N SER A 83 9.09 2.37 -5.54
CA SER A 83 9.52 3.66 -6.08
C SER A 83 9.24 3.77 -7.59
N ALA A 84 9.51 2.72 -8.36
CA ALA A 84 9.20 2.66 -9.78
C ALA A 84 7.69 2.75 -10.05
N GLY A 85 6.87 2.04 -9.27
CA GLY A 85 5.42 2.12 -9.34
C GLY A 85 4.90 3.53 -9.07
N LEU A 86 5.33 4.16 -7.97
CA LEU A 86 4.95 5.54 -7.62
C LEU A 86 5.39 6.56 -8.67
N ARG A 87 6.62 6.44 -9.20
CA ARG A 87 7.09 7.29 -10.29
C ARG A 87 6.21 7.17 -11.53
N ARG A 88 5.71 5.97 -11.83
CA ARG A 88 4.81 5.75 -12.97
C ARG A 88 3.46 6.37 -12.70
N LEU A 89 2.81 6.04 -11.58
CA LEU A 89 1.52 6.62 -11.19
C LEU A 89 1.55 8.15 -11.21
N ARG A 90 2.62 8.77 -10.72
CA ARG A 90 2.76 10.23 -10.74
C ARG A 90 2.75 10.81 -12.16
N ARG A 91 3.36 10.12 -13.14
CA ARG A 91 3.33 10.58 -14.54
C ARG A 91 1.91 10.47 -15.09
N GLU A 92 1.28 9.32 -14.93
CA GLU A 92 -0.08 9.08 -15.44
C GLU A 92 -1.10 10.07 -14.84
N VAL A 93 -1.01 10.36 -13.53
CA VAL A 93 -1.89 11.35 -12.86
C VAL A 93 -1.62 12.79 -13.31
N THR A 94 -0.40 13.09 -13.76
CA THR A 94 -0.07 14.42 -14.29
C THR A 94 -0.54 14.56 -15.74
N ASP A 95 -0.48 13.48 -16.52
CA ASP A 95 -0.87 13.46 -17.93
C ASP A 95 -2.41 13.37 -18.12
N ASP A 96 -3.15 12.89 -17.12
CA ASP A 96 -4.64 12.83 -17.09
C ASP A 96 -5.30 14.17 -16.68
N ARG A 97 -4.52 15.24 -16.48
CA ARG A 97 -4.99 16.61 -16.14
C ARG A 97 -4.84 17.58 -17.29
#